data_AF-A0A835WSA6-F1
#
_entry.id   AF-A0A835WSA6-F1
#
_cell.length_a   1.000
_cell.length_b   1.000
_cell.length_c   1.000
_cell.angle_alpha   90.00
_cell.angle_beta   90.00
_cell.angle_gamma   90.00
#
_symmetry.space_group_name_H-M   'P 1'
#
loop_
_entity.id
_entity.type
_entity.pdbx_description
1 polymer ?
#
loop_
_entity_poly.entity_id
_entity_poly.type
_entity_poly.pdbx_seq_one_letter_code
_entity_poly.pdbx_strand_id
1 'polypeptide(L)'
;MEKQDRQLPATHRRRLRCLAASSGHAASLEAALAHAGCKLTSDTLTSAAAAGNLAACQRLLDEGCWCTRGALLAAAGSGNLELLQLLLKSDTYVYSPCRNAAAAAASAGQVELFERLLPADLLDNNVQCAKFDAVAAAAATAAAEAAASAAAAAEAGSMGEGAAEKALAASEAAVRAAEAAQKAHEAEECVRRQRNNRSAMLEYLLTGCPAEVVARYYHRLWLPPPAQQLEAAAAAGEGGAQAARAADEAADFMVYWLLTSRDLLAAALRSPTPCWLGKVRFLLSAWGPTVARQVVGLREQQPGNGAARHVTVRMGLRECDQRCGELLLQAACHQPELLARFRLAHADGLTSGGYRGALLAAAERGDVAAIAHLLDDGGGDGRVPLGPLDSNRRWVADSYLGVGHVAVLQLLAQRGYRFTAEDVAQEAFEQLDRRQSGSEEALEWAAAELEAETGARPKPIRGVAARAVLDSANEAAAGWLQRAGLLPTEEQYAEWAARGDDDEEDEEGEEEDEEEEGEHEEQEEGEDDG
;
A
#
# COMPACT_ATOMS: atom_id res chain seq x y z
N MET A 1 54.70 -15.32 -5.39
CA MET A 1 53.45 -16.10 -5.18
C MET A 1 52.88 -15.64 -3.86
N GLU A 2 51.89 -14.76 -3.89
CA GLU A 2 50.47 -15.08 -3.61
C GLU A 2 50.17 -14.82 -2.12
N LYS A 3 49.20 -14.02 -1.67
CA LYS A 3 48.09 -13.27 -2.28
C LYS A 3 47.90 -12.01 -1.43
N GLN A 4 47.67 -10.86 -2.06
CA GLN A 4 46.99 -9.76 -1.38
C GLN A 4 45.55 -10.22 -1.13
N ASP A 5 45.22 -10.55 0.12
CA ASP A 5 43.84 -10.81 0.55
C ASP A 5 43.02 -9.53 0.36
N ARG A 6 42.42 -9.37 -0.83
CA ARG A 6 41.26 -8.50 -1.02
C ARG A 6 40.12 -9.09 -0.19
N GLN A 7 40.09 -8.76 1.10
CA GLN A 7 38.95 -9.10 1.94
C GLN A 7 37.69 -8.49 1.33
N LEU A 8 36.69 -9.33 1.06
CA LEU A 8 35.39 -8.88 0.55
C LEU A 8 34.83 -7.75 1.42
N PRO A 9 34.15 -6.75 0.83
CA PRO A 9 33.48 -5.70 1.60
C PRO A 9 32.54 -6.29 2.66
N ALA A 10 32.37 -5.60 3.78
CA ALA A 10 31.56 -6.08 4.91
C ALA A 10 30.11 -6.43 4.51
N THR A 11 29.54 -5.70 3.55
CA THR A 11 28.22 -5.96 2.95
C THR A 11 28.16 -7.29 2.21
N HIS A 12 29.16 -7.59 1.38
CA HIS A 12 29.28 -8.87 0.66
C HIS A 12 29.48 -10.04 1.62
N ARG A 13 30.31 -9.88 2.66
CA ARG A 13 30.49 -10.91 3.70
C ARG A 13 29.21 -11.15 4.53
N ARG A 14 28.40 -10.12 4.79
CA ARG A 14 27.07 -10.26 5.43
C ARG A 14 26.11 -11.03 4.51
N ARG A 15 26.01 -10.66 3.23
CA ARG A 15 25.14 -11.37 2.25
C ARG A 15 25.52 -12.84 2.11
N LEU A 16 26.81 -13.15 1.97
CA LEU A 16 27.30 -14.53 1.84
C LEU A 16 26.94 -15.38 3.07
N ARG A 17 27.03 -14.81 4.28
CA ARG A 17 26.58 -15.48 5.51
C ARG A 17 25.08 -15.74 5.52
N CYS A 18 24.26 -14.76 5.16
CA CYS A 18 22.81 -14.95 5.09
C CYS A 18 22.45 -16.07 4.10
N LEU A 19 23.11 -16.11 2.93
CA LEU A 19 22.93 -17.16 1.93
C LEU A 19 23.37 -18.54 2.45
N ALA A 20 24.53 -18.61 3.11
CA ALA A 20 25.02 -19.86 3.69
C ALA A 20 24.11 -20.36 4.84
N ALA A 21 23.55 -19.44 5.62
CA ALA A 21 22.63 -19.77 6.70
C ALA A 21 21.28 -20.28 6.17
N SER A 22 20.79 -19.70 5.07
CA SER A 22 19.53 -20.11 4.43
C SER A 22 19.66 -21.34 3.51
N SER A 23 20.87 -21.78 3.13
CA SER A 23 21.07 -22.85 2.14
C SER A 23 20.86 -24.27 2.66
N GLY A 24 20.80 -24.48 3.98
CA GLY A 24 20.78 -25.84 4.56
C GLY A 24 22.14 -26.53 4.58
N HIS A 25 23.19 -25.96 3.97
CA HIS A 25 24.47 -26.63 3.80
C HIS A 25 25.45 -26.30 4.93
N ALA A 26 25.51 -27.17 5.94
CA ALA A 26 26.29 -26.97 7.17
C ALA A 26 27.75 -26.56 6.90
N ALA A 27 28.47 -27.25 6.01
CA ALA A 27 29.86 -26.94 5.70
C ALA A 27 30.04 -25.53 5.09
N SER A 28 29.04 -25.03 4.36
CA SER A 28 29.08 -23.68 3.79
C SER A 28 28.85 -22.62 4.86
N LEU A 29 27.98 -22.91 5.83
CA LEU A 29 27.79 -22.06 7.00
C LEU A 29 29.07 -22.02 7.84
N GLU A 30 29.68 -23.17 8.13
CA GLU A 30 30.93 -23.24 8.89
C GLU A 30 32.06 -22.44 8.21
N ALA A 31 32.23 -22.61 6.89
CA ALA A 31 33.20 -21.81 6.13
C ALA A 31 32.89 -20.30 6.18
N ALA A 32 31.60 -19.93 6.08
CA ALA A 32 31.18 -18.54 6.15
C ALA A 32 31.38 -17.92 7.55
N LEU A 33 31.22 -18.72 8.62
CA LEU A 33 31.47 -18.30 10.00
C LEU A 33 32.97 -18.17 10.29
N ALA A 34 33.78 -19.13 9.84
CA ALA A 34 35.24 -19.13 10.03
C ALA A 34 35.94 -17.93 9.37
N HIS A 35 35.42 -17.44 8.23
CA HIS A 35 36.00 -16.31 7.50
C HIS A 35 35.29 -14.96 7.74
N ALA A 36 34.32 -14.91 8.66
CA ALA A 36 33.62 -13.70 9.03
C ALA A 36 34.38 -12.94 10.13
N GLY A 37 35.35 -12.11 9.75
CA GLY A 37 36.00 -11.16 10.65
C GLY A 37 35.08 -10.03 11.18
N CYS A 38 33.77 -10.28 11.34
CA CYS A 38 32.75 -9.32 11.77
C CYS A 38 31.79 -9.99 12.78
N LYS A 39 31.25 -9.22 13.73
CA LYS A 39 30.26 -9.71 14.71
C LYS A 39 29.06 -10.38 14.01
N LEU A 40 28.50 -11.41 14.65
CA LEU A 40 27.29 -12.08 14.18
C LEU A 40 26.10 -11.12 14.23
N THR A 41 25.46 -10.94 13.09
CA THR A 41 24.27 -10.10 12.93
C THR A 41 23.02 -10.93 13.08
N SER A 42 21.98 -10.36 13.69
CA SER A 42 20.65 -10.98 13.84
C SER A 42 19.98 -11.32 12.50
N ASP A 43 20.38 -10.67 11.40
CA ASP A 43 19.89 -10.97 10.05
C ASP A 43 20.26 -12.38 9.58
N THR A 44 21.41 -12.89 10.01
CA THR A 44 21.88 -14.24 9.64
C THR A 44 20.98 -15.29 10.28
N LEU A 45 20.65 -15.12 11.56
CA LEU A 45 19.70 -15.97 12.27
C LEU A 45 18.28 -15.86 11.69
N THR A 46 17.85 -14.66 11.31
CA THR A 46 16.55 -14.44 10.66
C THR A 46 16.48 -15.14 9.31
N SER A 47 17.56 -15.12 8.53
CA SER A 47 17.65 -15.80 7.22
C SER A 47 17.62 -17.32 7.36
N ALA A 48 18.36 -17.89 8.33
CA ALA A 48 18.27 -19.32 8.66
C ALA A 48 16.86 -19.71 9.12
N ALA A 49 16.23 -18.87 9.95
CA ALA A 49 14.91 -19.13 10.49
C ALA A 49 13.81 -19.08 9.42
N ALA A 50 13.91 -18.14 8.48
CA ALA A 50 13.04 -18.03 7.32
C ALA A 50 13.15 -19.26 6.40
N ALA A 51 14.36 -19.81 6.27
CA ALA A 51 14.59 -21.06 5.55
C ALA A 51 14.18 -22.32 6.35
N GLY A 52 13.77 -22.18 7.61
CA GLY A 52 13.43 -23.32 8.46
C GLY A 52 14.62 -24.18 8.88
N ASN A 53 15.85 -23.67 8.76
CA ASN A 53 17.06 -24.45 8.99
C ASN A 53 17.39 -24.54 10.48
N LEU A 54 16.79 -25.52 11.16
CA LEU A 54 16.95 -25.76 12.59
C LEU A 54 18.43 -25.89 13.01
N ALA A 55 19.23 -26.63 12.24
CA ALA A 55 20.64 -26.87 12.54
C ALA A 55 21.48 -25.58 12.47
N ALA A 56 21.27 -24.77 11.43
CA ALA A 56 21.92 -23.47 11.32
C ALA A 56 21.50 -22.53 12.45
N CYS A 57 20.20 -22.48 12.79
CA CYS A 57 19.73 -21.67 13.90
C CYS A 57 20.35 -22.09 15.24
N GLN A 58 20.42 -23.39 15.54
CA GLN A 58 21.06 -23.88 16.76
C GLN A 58 22.53 -23.47 16.82
N ARG A 59 23.30 -23.69 15.73
CA ARG A 59 24.71 -23.28 15.69
C ARG A 59 24.90 -21.78 15.85
N LEU A 60 24.05 -20.96 15.21
CA LEU A 60 24.14 -19.51 15.35
C LEU A 60 23.85 -19.05 16.79
N LEU A 61 22.92 -19.69 17.50
CA LEU A 61 22.66 -19.39 18.92
C LEU A 61 23.80 -19.86 19.82
N ASP A 62 24.40 -21.02 19.54
CA ASP A 62 25.58 -21.53 20.26
C ASP A 62 26.79 -20.59 20.12
N GLU A 63 26.94 -19.94 18.96
CA GLU A 63 27.93 -18.88 18.71
C GLU A 63 27.57 -17.53 19.35
N GLY A 64 26.49 -17.46 20.13
CA GLY A 64 26.07 -16.26 20.85
C GLY A 64 25.26 -15.26 20.02
N CYS A 65 24.67 -15.67 18.90
CA CYS A 65 23.71 -14.83 18.19
C CYS A 65 22.46 -14.62 19.06
N TRP A 66 22.01 -13.38 19.16
CA TRP A 66 20.85 -13.00 19.96
C TRP A 66 19.57 -13.19 19.15
N CYS A 67 18.57 -13.82 19.77
CA CYS A 67 17.26 -13.99 19.17
C CYS A 67 16.57 -12.62 19.01
N THR A 68 15.92 -12.41 17.87
CA THR A 68 15.15 -11.19 17.60
C THR A 68 13.71 -11.53 17.23
N ARG A 69 12.83 -10.54 17.35
CA ARG A 69 11.44 -10.65 16.88
C ARG A 69 11.39 -11.08 15.42
N GLY A 70 12.29 -10.57 14.58
CA GLY A 70 12.39 -10.97 13.17
C GLY A 70 12.63 -12.47 13.00
N ALA A 71 13.58 -13.04 13.76
CA ALA A 71 13.86 -14.48 13.72
C ALA A 71 12.68 -15.34 14.21
N LEU A 72 11.98 -14.91 15.25
CA LEU A 72 10.77 -15.59 15.74
C LEU A 72 9.63 -15.60 14.70
N LEU A 73 9.38 -14.46 14.06
CA LEU A 73 8.36 -14.37 13.01
C LEU A 73 8.75 -15.18 11.77
N ALA A 74 10.03 -15.15 11.39
CA ALA A 74 10.55 -15.94 10.30
C ALA A 74 10.44 -17.46 10.56
N ALA A 75 10.72 -17.91 11.78
CA ALA A 75 10.53 -19.30 12.20
C ALA A 75 9.05 -19.72 12.17
N ALA A 76 8.14 -18.83 12.58
CA ALA A 76 6.71 -19.10 12.48
C ALA A 76 6.24 -19.13 11.01
N GLY A 77 6.76 -18.23 10.17
CA GLY A 77 6.48 -18.22 8.73
C GLY A 77 7.01 -19.46 7.99
N SER A 78 8.11 -20.05 8.45
CA SER A 78 8.64 -21.30 7.87
C SER A 78 7.88 -22.56 8.29
N GLY A 79 6.92 -22.45 9.22
CA GLY A 79 6.09 -23.58 9.67
C GLY A 79 6.79 -24.53 10.66
N ASN A 80 8.02 -24.23 11.08
CA ASN A 80 8.82 -25.13 11.90
C ASN A 80 8.56 -24.91 13.39
N LEU A 81 7.64 -25.71 13.95
CA LEU A 81 7.29 -25.64 15.37
C LEU A 81 8.51 -25.88 16.30
N GLU A 82 9.37 -26.83 15.96
CA GLU A 82 10.57 -27.14 16.76
C GLU A 82 11.54 -25.97 16.79
N LEU A 83 11.75 -25.31 15.64
CA LEU A 83 12.57 -24.11 15.56
C LEU A 83 11.97 -22.97 16.37
N LEU A 84 10.65 -22.76 16.27
CA LEU A 84 9.96 -21.74 17.06
C LEU A 84 10.14 -22.02 18.57
N GLN A 85 9.99 -23.26 19.01
CA GLN A 85 10.22 -23.66 20.41
C GLN A 85 11.66 -23.44 20.86
N LEU A 86 12.63 -23.75 20.00
CA LEU A 86 14.05 -23.52 20.25
C LEU A 86 14.34 -22.03 20.46
N LEU A 87 13.81 -21.16 19.59
CA LEU A 87 13.99 -19.71 19.72
C LEU A 87 13.27 -19.15 20.96
N LEU A 88 12.11 -19.69 21.33
CA LEU A 88 11.37 -19.29 22.54
C LEU A 88 12.06 -19.71 23.84
N LYS A 89 12.85 -20.79 23.83
CA LYS A 89 13.64 -21.25 24.99
C LYS A 89 14.90 -20.41 25.21
N SER A 90 15.38 -19.70 24.20
CA SER A 90 16.50 -18.78 24.38
C SER A 90 15.99 -17.56 25.18
N ASP A 91 16.48 -17.38 26.41
CA ASP A 91 16.06 -16.49 27.53
C ASP A 91 15.92 -14.97 27.22
N THR A 92 15.41 -14.58 26.05
CA THR A 92 15.52 -13.22 25.53
C THR A 92 14.19 -12.54 25.19
N TYR A 93 13.03 -13.18 25.39
CA TYR A 93 11.72 -12.60 25.04
C TYR A 93 10.68 -12.66 26.15
N VAL A 94 10.26 -11.47 26.61
CA VAL A 94 9.27 -11.21 27.69
C VAL A 94 7.84 -11.01 27.15
N TYR A 95 7.63 -11.00 25.83
CA TYR A 95 6.31 -10.76 25.22
C TYR A 95 5.62 -12.05 24.82
N SER A 96 4.30 -12.15 25.09
CA SER A 96 3.42 -13.25 24.66
C SER A 96 3.56 -13.49 23.15
N PRO A 97 4.30 -14.53 22.71
CA PRO A 97 4.73 -14.69 21.32
C PRO A 97 3.61 -15.18 20.40
N CYS A 98 2.52 -15.68 20.98
CA CYS A 98 1.54 -16.50 20.28
C CYS A 98 0.80 -15.74 19.18
N ARG A 99 0.44 -14.46 19.39
CA ARG A 99 -0.34 -13.71 18.39
C ARG A 99 0.49 -13.34 17.16
N ASN A 100 1.66 -12.75 17.35
CA ASN A 100 2.48 -12.32 16.22
C ASN A 100 3.05 -13.53 15.47
N ALA A 101 3.39 -14.61 16.17
CA ALA A 101 3.78 -15.87 15.55
C ALA A 101 2.61 -16.51 14.79
N ALA A 102 1.39 -16.52 15.35
CA ALA A 102 0.19 -16.97 14.63
C ALA A 102 -0.08 -16.12 13.39
N ALA A 103 0.04 -14.80 13.48
CA ALA A 103 -0.09 -13.89 12.33
C ALA A 103 0.94 -14.19 11.22
N ALA A 104 2.21 -14.38 11.61
CA ALA A 104 3.26 -14.73 10.66
C ALA A 104 3.00 -16.10 10.00
N ALA A 105 2.61 -17.11 10.79
CA ALA A 105 2.21 -18.42 10.29
C ALA A 105 1.02 -18.32 9.32
N ALA A 106 -0.01 -17.55 9.66
CA ALA A 106 -1.17 -17.30 8.79
C ALA A 106 -0.77 -16.63 7.48
N SER A 107 0.02 -15.55 7.54
CA SER A 107 0.49 -14.82 6.36
C SER A 107 1.36 -15.66 5.42
N ALA A 108 2.07 -16.66 5.96
CA ALA A 108 2.88 -17.61 5.21
C ALA A 108 2.11 -18.88 4.80
N GLY A 109 0.82 -19.00 5.14
CA GLY A 109 0.00 -20.17 4.80
C GLY A 109 0.27 -21.42 5.64
N GLN A 110 0.97 -21.30 6.77
CA GLN A 110 1.30 -22.40 7.68
C GLN A 110 0.12 -22.75 8.59
N VAL A 111 -0.92 -23.37 8.01
CA VAL A 111 -2.23 -23.60 8.66
C VAL A 111 -2.09 -24.39 9.97
N GLU A 112 -1.35 -25.51 9.98
CA GLU A 112 -1.23 -26.36 11.17
C GLU A 112 -0.57 -25.63 12.35
N LEU A 113 0.49 -24.86 12.06
CA LEU A 113 1.17 -24.07 13.08
C LEU A 113 0.30 -22.91 13.55
N PHE A 114 -0.40 -22.24 12.63
CA PHE A 114 -1.37 -21.21 12.96
C PHE A 114 -2.45 -21.74 13.91
N GLU A 115 -3.07 -22.88 13.61
CA GLU A 115 -4.13 -23.45 14.44
C GLU A 115 -3.64 -23.82 15.85
N ARG A 116 -2.39 -24.27 15.98
CA ARG A 116 -1.75 -24.53 17.28
C ARG A 116 -1.42 -23.26 18.07
N LEU A 117 -1.11 -22.17 17.38
CA LEU A 117 -0.73 -20.89 18.00
C LEU A 117 -1.91 -19.95 18.23
N LEU A 118 -3.07 -20.25 17.65
CA LEU A 118 -4.25 -19.41 17.69
C LEU A 118 -4.68 -19.15 19.15
N PRO A 119 -4.60 -17.90 19.65
CA PRO A 119 -4.91 -17.62 21.04
C PRO A 119 -6.39 -17.85 21.34
N ALA A 120 -6.72 -18.63 22.37
CA ALA A 120 -8.10 -18.86 22.80
C ALA A 120 -8.85 -17.54 23.07
N ASP A 121 -8.18 -16.59 23.72
CA ASP A 121 -8.70 -15.25 24.03
C ASP A 121 -9.11 -14.44 22.78
N LEU A 122 -8.56 -14.77 21.61
CA LEU A 122 -8.95 -14.10 20.36
C LEU A 122 -10.34 -14.55 19.90
N LEU A 123 -10.77 -15.77 20.25
CA LEU A 123 -11.97 -16.40 19.73
C LEU A 123 -13.19 -16.32 20.66
N ASP A 124 -12.99 -15.89 21.91
CA ASP A 124 -14.07 -15.79 22.91
C ASP A 124 -14.81 -14.46 22.77
N ASN A 125 -16.03 -14.51 22.21
CA ASN A 125 -16.86 -13.33 21.94
C ASN A 125 -17.70 -12.88 23.15
N ASN A 126 -18.06 -13.79 24.05
CA ASN A 126 -19.18 -13.58 24.98
C ASN A 126 -18.80 -13.08 26.38
N VAL A 127 -17.57 -13.37 26.84
CA VAL A 127 -17.18 -13.10 28.24
C VAL A 127 -16.69 -11.66 28.44
N GLN A 128 -16.18 -11.02 27.39
CA GLN A 128 -15.64 -9.67 27.44
C GLN A 128 -16.72 -8.61 27.22
N CYS A 129 -17.57 -8.73 26.18
CA CYS A 129 -18.64 -7.76 25.92
C CYS A 129 -19.59 -7.59 27.12
N ALA A 130 -20.06 -8.68 27.74
CA ALA A 130 -20.94 -8.59 28.91
C ALA A 130 -20.29 -7.91 30.13
N LYS A 131 -18.96 -8.05 30.30
CA LYS A 131 -18.24 -7.35 31.37
C LYS A 131 -18.15 -5.84 31.07
N PHE A 132 -17.98 -5.47 29.81
CA PHE A 132 -17.85 -4.07 29.41
C PHE A 132 -19.19 -3.33 29.42
N ASP A 133 -20.27 -3.98 29.00
CA ASP A 133 -21.63 -3.43 29.11
C ASP A 133 -21.99 -3.13 30.57
N ALA A 134 -21.59 -4.00 31.50
CA ALA A 134 -21.76 -3.77 32.93
C ALA A 134 -20.94 -2.59 33.46
N VAL A 135 -19.70 -2.40 32.97
CA VAL A 135 -18.84 -1.26 33.36
C VAL A 135 -19.42 0.05 32.81
N ALA A 136 -19.89 0.06 31.57
CA ALA A 136 -20.54 1.23 30.97
C ALA A 136 -21.84 1.60 31.70
N ALA A 137 -22.68 0.62 32.04
CA ALA A 137 -23.89 0.82 32.83
C ALA A 137 -23.60 1.38 34.23
N ALA A 138 -22.54 0.88 34.89
CA ALA A 138 -22.11 1.40 36.18
C ALA A 138 -21.62 2.85 36.09
N ALA A 139 -20.89 3.21 35.04
CA ALA A 139 -20.45 4.58 34.80
C ALA A 139 -21.62 5.54 34.54
N ALA A 140 -22.62 5.11 33.75
CA ALA A 140 -23.84 5.89 33.51
C ALA A 140 -24.63 6.11 34.81
N THR A 141 -24.72 5.09 35.66
CA THR A 141 -25.39 5.17 36.96
C THR A 141 -24.66 6.16 37.89
N ALA A 142 -23.32 6.08 37.98
CA ALA A 142 -22.51 6.99 38.79
C ALA A 142 -22.61 8.45 38.30
N ALA A 143 -22.68 8.67 36.99
CA ALA A 143 -22.88 10.01 36.42
C ALA A 143 -24.26 10.59 36.76
N ALA A 144 -25.31 9.77 36.71
CA ALA A 144 -26.67 10.19 37.10
C ALA A 144 -26.75 10.54 38.60
N GLU A 145 -26.11 9.76 39.46
CA GLU A 145 -25.99 10.06 40.90
C GLU A 145 -25.23 11.37 41.16
N ALA A 146 -24.12 11.61 40.46
CA ALA A 146 -23.36 12.85 40.57
C ALA A 146 -24.17 14.07 40.13
N ALA A 147 -24.93 13.97 39.03
CA ALA A 147 -25.81 15.03 38.55
C ALA A 147 -26.93 15.34 39.55
N ALA A 148 -27.56 14.30 40.12
CA ALA A 148 -28.59 14.46 41.14
C ALA A 148 -28.04 15.12 42.42
N SER A 149 -26.85 14.70 42.87
CA SER A 149 -26.20 15.29 44.06
C SER A 149 -25.76 16.74 43.83
N ALA A 150 -25.31 17.08 42.62
CA ALA A 150 -24.98 18.46 42.25
C ALA A 150 -26.22 19.36 42.22
N ALA A 151 -27.34 18.87 41.68
CA ALA A 151 -28.61 19.59 41.70
C ALA A 151 -29.11 19.83 43.13
N ALA A 152 -29.05 18.81 43.99
CA ALA A 152 -29.43 18.94 45.40
C ALA A 152 -28.53 19.90 46.20
N ALA A 153 -27.23 19.98 45.87
CA ALA A 153 -26.31 20.95 46.44
C ALA A 153 -26.60 22.38 45.94
N ALA A 154 -26.93 22.54 44.65
CA ALA A 154 -27.30 23.83 44.06
C ALA A 154 -28.60 24.38 44.67
N GLU A 155 -29.61 23.53 44.90
CA GLU A 155 -30.88 23.91 45.54
C GLU A 155 -30.72 24.30 47.02
N ALA A 156 -29.78 23.69 47.74
CA ALA A 156 -29.52 24.02 49.14
C ALA A 156 -28.90 25.41 49.35
N GLY A 157 -28.26 25.97 48.32
CA GLY A 157 -27.59 27.27 48.36
C GLY A 157 -26.42 27.31 49.35
N SER A 158 -25.78 28.48 49.50
CA SER A 158 -24.58 28.63 50.35
C SER A 158 -24.83 28.79 51.85
N MET A 159 -26.08 28.99 52.27
CA MET A 159 -26.44 29.35 53.66
C MET A 159 -27.50 28.45 54.32
N GLY A 160 -27.87 27.33 53.69
CA GLY A 160 -28.82 26.37 54.26
C GLY A 160 -28.18 25.39 55.27
N GLU A 161 -28.92 24.99 56.31
CA GLU A 161 -28.52 23.87 57.18
C GLU A 161 -28.24 22.61 56.33
N GLY A 162 -27.05 22.03 56.47
CA GLY A 162 -26.62 20.87 55.68
C GLY A 162 -26.06 21.19 54.29
N ALA A 163 -25.89 22.47 53.90
CA ALA A 163 -25.33 22.84 52.60
C ALA A 163 -23.89 22.31 52.38
N ALA A 164 -23.05 22.38 53.42
CA ALA A 164 -21.67 21.87 53.37
C ALA A 164 -21.63 20.33 53.19
N GLU A 165 -22.54 19.61 53.84
CA GLU A 165 -22.65 18.15 53.74
C GLU A 165 -23.13 17.72 52.34
N LYS A 166 -24.11 18.44 51.77
CA LYS A 166 -24.57 18.22 50.39
C LYS A 166 -23.51 18.56 49.35
N ALA A 167 -22.71 19.62 49.57
CA ALA A 167 -21.59 19.96 48.71
C ALA A 167 -20.46 18.92 48.77
N LEU A 168 -20.17 18.38 49.96
CA LEU A 168 -19.21 17.29 50.13
C LEU A 168 -19.69 16.02 49.42
N ALA A 169 -20.96 15.63 49.61
CA ALA A 169 -21.56 14.48 48.94
C ALA A 169 -21.55 14.63 47.40
N ALA A 170 -21.79 15.85 46.88
CA ALA A 170 -21.68 16.14 45.45
C ALA A 170 -20.24 16.00 44.93
N SER A 171 -19.25 16.46 45.71
CA SER A 171 -17.83 16.28 45.38
C SER A 171 -17.43 14.79 45.35
N GLU A 172 -17.83 14.02 46.36
CA GLU A 172 -17.54 12.58 46.43
C GLU A 172 -18.23 11.79 45.30
N ALA A 173 -19.48 12.15 44.96
CA ALA A 173 -20.19 11.56 43.83
C ALA A 173 -19.51 11.90 42.49
N ALA A 174 -19.01 13.13 42.33
CA ALA A 174 -18.26 13.53 41.14
C ALA A 174 -16.94 12.76 40.98
N VAL A 175 -16.20 12.51 42.07
CA VAL A 175 -14.98 11.68 42.05
C VAL A 175 -15.31 10.24 41.65
N ARG A 176 -16.34 9.63 42.24
CA ARG A 176 -16.80 8.28 41.86
C ARG A 176 -17.22 8.18 40.40
N ALA A 177 -17.92 9.20 39.88
CA ALA A 177 -18.30 9.28 38.48
C ALA A 177 -17.08 9.38 37.55
N ALA A 178 -16.07 10.18 37.92
CA ALA A 178 -14.83 10.31 37.16
C ALA A 178 -14.04 8.98 37.11
N GLU A 179 -13.90 8.28 38.23
CA GLU A 179 -13.25 6.96 38.28
C GLU A 179 -14.01 5.90 37.47
N ALA A 180 -15.34 5.92 37.52
CA ALA A 180 -16.17 5.00 36.73
C ALA A 180 -16.08 5.30 35.23
N ALA A 181 -16.05 6.58 34.84
CA ALA A 181 -15.84 7.00 33.45
C ALA A 181 -14.46 6.59 32.93
N GLN A 182 -13.41 6.71 33.73
CA GLN A 182 -12.08 6.22 33.35
C GLN A 182 -12.07 4.71 33.11
N LYS A 183 -12.69 3.93 34.00
CA LYS A 183 -12.83 2.47 33.83
C LYS A 183 -13.63 2.10 32.59
N ALA A 184 -14.68 2.86 32.27
CA ALA A 184 -15.47 2.67 31.05
C ALA A 184 -14.65 2.97 29.78
N HIS A 185 -13.83 4.02 29.78
CA HIS A 185 -12.92 4.33 28.69
C HIS A 185 -11.88 3.22 28.48
N GLU A 186 -11.22 2.76 29.55
CA GLU A 186 -10.24 1.66 29.47
C GLU A 186 -10.88 0.35 28.95
N ALA A 187 -12.12 0.09 29.34
CA ALA A 187 -12.93 -1.02 28.82
C ALA A 187 -13.20 -0.88 27.31
N GLU A 188 -13.63 0.30 26.86
CA GLU A 188 -13.89 0.57 25.44
C GLU A 188 -12.63 0.42 24.58
N GLU A 189 -11.50 0.94 25.05
CA GLU A 189 -10.22 0.75 24.37
C GLU A 189 -9.81 -0.73 24.27
N CYS A 190 -10.10 -1.52 25.30
CA CYS A 190 -9.87 -2.96 25.29
C CYS A 190 -10.71 -3.65 24.20
N VAL A 191 -12.00 -3.32 24.10
CA VAL A 191 -12.91 -3.82 23.05
C VAL A 191 -12.42 -3.43 21.66
N ARG A 192 -12.08 -2.16 21.47
CA ARG A 192 -11.56 -1.63 20.20
C ARG A 192 -10.27 -2.35 19.81
N ARG A 193 -9.34 -2.52 20.75
CA ARG A 193 -8.11 -3.29 20.54
C ARG A 193 -8.42 -4.73 20.15
N GLN A 194 -9.35 -5.39 20.83
CA GLN A 194 -9.73 -6.77 20.49
C GLN A 194 -10.34 -6.88 19.08
N ARG A 195 -11.22 -5.95 18.68
CA ARG A 195 -11.75 -5.87 17.31
C ARG A 195 -10.64 -5.71 16.28
N ASN A 196 -9.73 -4.76 16.47
CA ASN A 196 -8.55 -4.55 15.61
C ASN A 196 -7.70 -5.82 15.48
N ASN A 197 -7.48 -6.54 16.59
CA ASN A 197 -6.67 -7.75 16.57
C ASN A 197 -7.33 -8.89 15.80
N ARG A 198 -8.67 -8.97 15.83
CA ARG A 198 -9.43 -9.98 15.10
C ARG A 198 -9.48 -9.68 13.62
N SER A 199 -9.75 -8.43 13.24
CA SER A 199 -9.72 -8.00 11.84
C SER A 199 -8.33 -8.17 11.23
N ALA A 200 -7.28 -7.77 11.95
CA ALA A 200 -5.90 -8.00 11.53
C ALA A 200 -5.59 -9.49 11.35
N MET A 201 -6.06 -10.36 12.26
CA MET A 201 -5.88 -11.81 12.10
C MET A 201 -6.58 -12.35 10.84
N LEU A 202 -7.80 -11.88 10.56
CA LEU A 202 -8.51 -12.24 9.35
C LEU A 202 -7.78 -11.74 8.09
N GLU A 203 -7.18 -10.56 8.14
CA GLU A 203 -6.34 -10.02 7.06
C GLU A 203 -5.14 -10.93 6.75
N TYR A 204 -4.45 -11.42 7.79
CA TYR A 204 -3.34 -12.37 7.60
C TYR A 204 -3.80 -13.69 6.99
N LEU A 205 -4.96 -14.21 7.41
CA LEU A 205 -5.56 -15.41 6.80
C LEU A 205 -5.94 -15.18 5.33
N LEU A 206 -6.55 -14.04 5.02
CA LEU A 206 -6.89 -13.66 3.65
C LEU A 206 -5.66 -13.53 2.76
N THR A 207 -4.55 -13.06 3.32
CA THR A 207 -3.29 -12.93 2.59
C THR A 207 -2.69 -14.31 2.31
N GLY A 208 -2.44 -15.13 3.33
CA GLY A 208 -1.60 -16.33 3.19
C GLY A 208 -2.30 -17.69 3.16
N CYS A 209 -3.49 -17.83 3.75
CA CYS A 209 -4.14 -19.14 3.92
C CYS A 209 -5.12 -19.48 2.78
N PRO A 210 -5.47 -20.76 2.56
CA PRO A 210 -6.53 -21.15 1.62
C PRO A 210 -7.91 -20.58 1.97
N ALA A 211 -8.79 -20.44 0.98
CA ALA A 211 -10.14 -19.88 1.15
C ALA A 211 -10.99 -20.66 2.15
N GLU A 212 -10.78 -21.98 2.25
CA GLU A 212 -11.48 -22.86 3.19
C GLU A 212 -11.13 -22.54 4.65
N VAL A 213 -9.88 -22.17 4.91
CA VAL A 213 -9.42 -21.77 6.24
C VAL A 213 -9.99 -20.41 6.60
N VAL A 214 -9.99 -19.47 5.65
CA VAL A 214 -10.65 -18.17 5.82
C VAL A 214 -12.12 -18.36 6.20
N ALA A 215 -12.86 -19.18 5.43
CA ALA A 215 -14.27 -19.44 5.68
C ALA A 215 -14.51 -20.06 7.08
N ARG A 216 -13.66 -21.00 7.51
CA ARG A 216 -13.73 -21.64 8.83
C ARG A 216 -13.65 -20.64 9.99
N TYR A 217 -12.77 -19.65 9.88
CA TYR A 217 -12.51 -18.69 10.96
C TYR A 217 -13.25 -17.36 10.80
N TYR A 218 -13.85 -17.09 9.64
CA TYR A 218 -14.50 -15.83 9.32
C TYR A 218 -15.51 -15.40 10.40
N HIS A 219 -16.50 -16.22 10.73
CA HIS A 219 -17.53 -15.85 11.71
C HIS A 219 -17.01 -15.68 13.15
N ARG A 220 -15.79 -16.18 13.44
CA ARG A 220 -15.16 -16.03 14.77
C ARG A 220 -14.31 -14.77 14.86
N LEU A 221 -13.77 -14.31 13.74
CA LEU A 221 -12.88 -13.15 13.66
C LEU A 221 -13.59 -11.89 13.15
N TRP A 222 -14.62 -12.06 12.32
CA TRP A 222 -15.45 -10.99 11.80
C TRP A 222 -16.70 -10.80 12.64
N LEU A 223 -16.81 -9.65 13.29
CA LEU A 223 -18.00 -9.27 14.03
C LEU A 223 -18.86 -8.37 13.13
N PRO A 224 -20.06 -8.83 12.73
CA PRO A 224 -20.98 -7.98 11.97
C PRO A 224 -21.42 -6.79 12.84
N PRO A 225 -21.86 -5.69 12.20
CA PRO A 225 -22.42 -4.58 12.92
C PRO A 225 -23.67 -5.06 13.69
N PRO A 226 -23.84 -4.68 14.99
CA PRO A 226 -25.03 -5.04 15.72
C PRO A 226 -26.27 -4.51 15.01
N ALA A 227 -27.25 -5.38 14.73
CA ALA A 227 -28.50 -4.98 14.04
C ALA A 227 -29.19 -3.78 14.73
N GLN A 228 -29.08 -3.71 16.06
CA GLN A 228 -29.58 -2.61 16.89
C GLN A 228 -28.92 -1.25 16.59
N GLN A 229 -27.65 -1.21 16.17
CA GLN A 229 -26.98 0.04 15.78
C GLN A 229 -27.40 0.49 14.37
N LEU A 230 -27.67 -0.43 13.45
CA LEU A 230 -28.29 -0.11 12.15
C LEU A 230 -29.71 0.44 12.33
N GLU A 231 -30.50 -0.16 13.22
CA GLU A 231 -31.85 0.30 13.57
C GLU A 231 -31.83 1.65 14.29
N ALA A 232 -30.89 1.88 15.22
CA ALA A 232 -30.73 3.16 15.92
C ALA A 232 -30.26 4.30 15.00
N ALA A 233 -29.34 4.03 14.06
CA ALA A 233 -28.92 4.99 13.03
C ALA A 233 -30.08 5.35 12.07
N ALA A 234 -30.98 4.40 11.79
CA ALA A 234 -32.19 4.64 11.01
C ALA A 234 -33.26 5.45 11.78
N ALA A 235 -33.32 5.32 13.11
CA ALA A 235 -34.26 6.04 13.99
C ALA A 235 -33.84 7.48 14.35
N ALA A 236 -32.67 7.95 13.87
CA ALA A 236 -32.10 9.26 14.17
C ALA A 236 -32.97 10.47 13.75
N GLY A 237 -34.06 10.23 13.01
CA GLY A 237 -35.02 11.27 12.59
C GLY A 237 -36.08 11.67 13.62
N GLU A 238 -36.24 10.94 14.74
CA GLU A 238 -37.43 11.10 15.60
C GLU A 238 -37.16 11.32 17.12
N GLY A 239 -35.91 11.46 17.57
CA GLY A 239 -35.57 11.48 19.01
C GLY A 239 -34.66 12.61 19.50
N GLY A 240 -34.75 12.93 20.81
CA GLY A 240 -33.96 13.96 21.50
C GLY A 240 -32.45 13.68 21.60
N ALA A 241 -31.70 14.52 22.33
CA ALA A 241 -30.22 14.56 22.34
C ALA A 241 -29.50 13.21 22.58
N GLN A 242 -30.14 12.28 23.27
CA GLN A 242 -29.62 10.93 23.53
C GLN A 242 -29.72 10.01 22.30
N ALA A 243 -30.75 10.17 21.47
CA ALA A 243 -30.89 9.48 20.18
C ALA A 243 -29.90 10.03 19.15
N ALA A 244 -29.62 11.34 19.17
CA ALA A 244 -28.58 11.95 18.33
C ALA A 244 -27.17 11.45 18.66
N ARG A 245 -26.83 11.32 19.96
CA ARG A 245 -25.54 10.72 20.38
C ARG A 245 -25.42 9.25 20.01
N ALA A 246 -26.49 8.46 20.19
CA ALA A 246 -26.51 7.06 19.78
C ALA A 246 -26.38 6.90 18.25
N ALA A 247 -26.97 7.82 17.47
CA ALA A 247 -26.82 7.85 16.02
C ALA A 247 -25.39 8.23 15.58
N ASP A 248 -24.75 9.16 16.29
CA ASP A 248 -23.35 9.55 16.06
C ASP A 248 -22.38 8.39 16.37
N GLU A 249 -22.54 7.72 17.51
CA GLU A 249 -21.73 6.55 17.87
C GLU A 249 -21.94 5.37 16.90
N ALA A 250 -23.17 5.18 16.41
CA ALA A 250 -23.47 4.19 15.38
C ALA A 250 -22.84 4.54 14.03
N ALA A 251 -22.79 5.83 13.67
CA ALA A 251 -22.14 6.29 12.45
C ALA A 251 -20.61 6.06 12.48
N ASP A 252 -19.93 6.42 13.58
CA ASP A 252 -18.49 6.20 13.73
C ASP A 252 -18.12 4.71 13.68
N PHE A 253 -18.95 3.86 14.29
CA PHE A 253 -18.79 2.42 14.20
C PHE A 253 -18.95 1.89 12.75
N MET A 254 -19.95 2.39 12.02
CA MET A 254 -20.16 2.04 10.61
C MET A 254 -19.00 2.48 9.71
N VAL A 255 -18.41 3.66 9.96
CA VAL A 255 -17.23 4.15 9.22
C VAL A 255 -16.07 3.16 9.39
N TYR A 256 -15.71 2.86 10.63
CA TYR A 256 -14.63 1.95 10.96
C TYR A 256 -14.87 0.56 10.35
N TRP A 257 -16.11 0.08 10.40
CA TRP A 257 -16.47 -1.22 9.85
C TRP A 257 -16.35 -1.29 8.33
N LEU A 258 -16.79 -0.26 7.60
CA LEU A 258 -16.64 -0.19 6.15
C LEU A 258 -15.17 -0.09 5.73
N LEU A 259 -14.37 0.73 6.41
CA LEU A 259 -12.92 0.83 6.16
C LEU A 259 -12.24 -0.53 6.38
N THR A 260 -12.53 -1.20 7.49
CA THR A 260 -11.98 -2.53 7.78
C THR A 260 -12.42 -3.55 6.73
N SER A 261 -13.68 -3.50 6.27
CA SER A 261 -14.18 -4.39 5.20
C SER A 261 -13.40 -4.19 3.89
N ARG A 262 -13.06 -2.94 3.56
CA ARG A 262 -12.24 -2.60 2.38
C ARG A 262 -10.81 -3.10 2.53
N ASP A 263 -10.21 -2.98 3.71
CA ASP A 263 -8.89 -3.55 3.99
C ASP A 263 -8.87 -5.07 3.83
N LEU A 264 -9.92 -5.76 4.28
CA LEU A 264 -10.07 -7.20 4.07
C LEU A 264 -10.23 -7.57 2.59
N LEU A 265 -11.02 -6.80 1.83
CA LEU A 265 -11.15 -7.00 0.39
C LEU A 265 -9.81 -6.78 -0.32
N ALA A 266 -9.07 -5.72 0.05
CA ALA A 266 -7.74 -5.44 -0.45
C ALA A 266 -6.75 -6.57 -0.11
N ALA A 267 -6.80 -7.13 1.10
CA ALA A 267 -5.98 -8.28 1.47
C ALA A 267 -6.29 -9.53 0.63
N ALA A 268 -7.56 -9.79 0.34
CA ALA A 268 -7.96 -10.85 -0.58
C ALA A 268 -7.42 -10.61 -2.01
N LEU A 269 -7.48 -9.38 -2.49
CA LEU A 269 -6.93 -8.95 -3.78
C LEU A 269 -5.40 -8.91 -3.83
N ARG A 270 -4.71 -8.73 -2.69
CA ARG A 270 -3.24 -8.86 -2.58
C ARG A 270 -2.80 -10.30 -2.37
N SER A 271 -3.72 -11.24 -2.17
CA SER A 271 -3.33 -12.60 -1.82
C SER A 271 -2.55 -13.27 -2.95
N PRO A 272 -1.34 -13.79 -2.68
CA PRO A 272 -0.55 -14.56 -3.64
C PRO A 272 -1.07 -15.97 -3.87
N THR A 273 -2.04 -16.44 -3.07
CA THR A 273 -2.56 -17.80 -3.22
C THR A 273 -3.43 -17.93 -4.48
N PRO A 274 -3.42 -19.08 -5.18
CA PRO A 274 -4.28 -19.30 -6.37
C PRO A 274 -5.79 -19.17 -6.10
N CYS A 275 -6.22 -19.37 -4.85
CA CYS A 275 -7.62 -19.26 -4.44
C CYS A 275 -8.09 -17.82 -4.14
N TRP A 276 -7.30 -16.79 -4.50
CA TRP A 276 -7.61 -15.37 -4.22
C TRP A 276 -9.02 -14.98 -4.67
N LEU A 277 -9.46 -15.41 -5.86
CA LEU A 277 -10.81 -15.12 -6.37
C LEU A 277 -11.90 -15.77 -5.50
N GLY A 278 -11.63 -16.98 -4.99
CA GLY A 278 -12.52 -17.67 -4.05
C GLY A 278 -12.68 -16.89 -2.74
N LYS A 279 -11.60 -16.28 -2.24
CA LYS A 279 -11.63 -15.41 -1.04
C LYS A 279 -12.48 -14.16 -1.28
N VAL A 280 -12.29 -13.48 -2.42
CA VAL A 280 -13.07 -12.29 -2.76
C VAL A 280 -14.56 -12.62 -2.87
N ARG A 281 -14.90 -13.68 -3.62
CA ARG A 281 -16.30 -14.14 -3.77
C ARG A 281 -16.92 -14.52 -2.43
N PHE A 282 -16.17 -15.21 -1.58
CA PHE A 282 -16.63 -15.56 -0.23
C PHE A 282 -16.95 -14.31 0.59
N LEU A 283 -16.06 -13.30 0.62
CA LEU A 283 -16.30 -12.06 1.36
C LEU A 283 -17.53 -11.31 0.86
N LEU A 284 -17.62 -11.06 -0.46
CA LEU A 284 -18.75 -10.36 -1.06
C LEU A 284 -20.08 -11.11 -0.80
N SER A 285 -20.05 -12.45 -0.89
CA SER A 285 -21.21 -13.27 -0.55
C SER A 285 -21.57 -13.22 0.93
N ALA A 286 -20.59 -13.22 1.83
CA ALA A 286 -20.80 -13.19 3.27
C ALA A 286 -21.35 -11.84 3.75
N TRP A 287 -20.99 -10.75 3.07
CA TRP A 287 -21.50 -9.40 3.33
C TRP A 287 -22.89 -9.15 2.74
N GLY A 288 -23.26 -9.87 1.67
CA GLY A 288 -24.51 -9.66 0.96
C GLY A 288 -24.47 -8.43 0.04
N PRO A 289 -25.49 -8.26 -0.83
CA PRO A 289 -25.42 -7.34 -1.97
C PRO A 289 -25.40 -5.86 -1.58
N THR A 290 -25.99 -5.46 -0.46
CA THR A 290 -26.01 -4.05 -0.04
C THR A 290 -24.65 -3.62 0.48
N VAL A 291 -24.08 -4.39 1.41
CA VAL A 291 -22.76 -4.11 1.99
C VAL A 291 -21.68 -4.27 0.94
N ALA A 292 -21.73 -5.34 0.13
CA ALA A 292 -20.76 -5.54 -0.94
C ALA A 292 -20.68 -4.30 -1.84
N ARG A 293 -21.82 -3.73 -2.25
CA ARG A 293 -21.86 -2.49 -3.06
C ARG A 293 -21.27 -1.28 -2.32
N GLN A 294 -21.52 -1.12 -1.03
CA GLN A 294 -20.96 -0.03 -0.23
C GLN A 294 -19.44 -0.15 -0.04
N VAL A 295 -18.95 -1.36 0.24
CA VAL A 295 -17.51 -1.65 0.37
C VAL A 295 -16.79 -1.37 -0.94
N VAL A 296 -17.42 -1.78 -2.05
CA VAL A 296 -16.93 -1.56 -3.41
C VAL A 296 -17.08 -0.09 -3.86
N GLY A 297 -17.89 0.72 -3.19
CA GLY A 297 -18.02 2.15 -3.53
C GLY A 297 -18.91 2.41 -4.75
N LEU A 298 -19.86 1.51 -5.05
CA LEU A 298 -20.88 1.78 -6.05
C LEU A 298 -21.74 2.96 -5.60
N ARG A 299 -21.78 4.02 -6.43
CA ARG A 299 -22.71 5.15 -6.29
C ARG A 299 -24.14 4.63 -6.11
N GLU A 300 -24.66 4.68 -4.89
CA GLU A 300 -26.10 4.71 -4.71
C GLU A 300 -26.59 6.07 -5.21
N GLN A 301 -27.01 6.14 -6.47
CA GLN A 301 -28.01 7.12 -6.86
C GLN A 301 -29.33 6.73 -6.19
N GLN A 302 -29.49 7.05 -4.90
CA GLN A 302 -30.81 7.02 -4.26
C GLN A 302 -31.28 8.43 -3.95
N PRO A 303 -32.46 8.85 -4.48
CA PRO A 303 -33.13 10.07 -4.09
C PRO A 303 -33.87 9.82 -2.77
N GLY A 304 -33.16 9.93 -1.64
CA GLY A 304 -33.73 9.76 -0.31
C GLY A 304 -33.39 10.94 0.61
N ASN A 305 -34.40 11.74 0.98
CA ASN A 305 -34.25 12.84 1.93
C ASN A 305 -34.12 12.30 3.37
N GLY A 306 -33.23 12.90 4.17
CA GLY A 306 -33.25 12.77 5.64
C GLY A 306 -31.99 12.18 6.26
N ALA A 307 -31.90 10.85 6.39
CA ALA A 307 -30.88 10.17 7.22
C ALA A 307 -29.64 9.69 6.43
N ALA A 308 -29.83 9.15 5.22
CA ALA A 308 -28.73 8.70 4.37
C ALA A 308 -27.79 9.85 3.95
N ARG A 309 -28.36 11.08 3.84
CA ARG A 309 -27.62 12.33 3.62
C ARG A 309 -26.74 12.73 4.81
N HIS A 310 -27.16 12.49 6.05
CA HIS A 310 -26.37 12.83 7.23
C HIS A 310 -25.14 11.92 7.40
N VAL A 311 -25.29 10.62 7.14
CA VAL A 311 -24.16 9.67 7.13
C VAL A 311 -23.20 9.96 5.98
N THR A 312 -23.71 10.20 4.76
CA THR A 312 -22.86 10.53 3.59
C THR A 312 -22.11 11.86 3.70
N VAL A 313 -22.71 12.89 4.32
CA VAL A 313 -22.06 14.19 4.54
C VAL A 313 -21.00 14.13 5.65
N ARG A 314 -21.26 13.42 6.76
CA ARG A 314 -20.28 13.28 7.86
C ARG A 314 -19.11 12.37 7.51
N MET A 315 -19.35 11.36 6.67
CA MET A 315 -18.33 10.42 6.21
C MET A 315 -17.34 10.98 5.19
N GLY A 316 -17.55 12.18 4.63
CA GLY A 316 -16.73 12.64 3.51
C GLY A 316 -16.63 11.59 2.40
N LEU A 317 -17.73 10.85 2.15
CA LEU A 317 -17.71 9.63 1.32
C LEU A 317 -17.11 9.86 -0.07
N ARG A 318 -17.20 11.07 -0.62
CA ARG A 318 -16.53 11.39 -1.90
C ARG A 318 -15.01 11.23 -1.83
N GLU A 319 -14.38 11.71 -0.75
CA GLU A 319 -12.93 11.61 -0.54
C GLU A 319 -12.54 10.19 -0.09
N CYS A 320 -13.38 9.55 0.73
CA CYS A 320 -13.17 8.16 1.14
C CYS A 320 -13.30 7.20 -0.05
N ASP A 321 -14.31 7.33 -0.91
CA ASP A 321 -14.50 6.46 -2.08
C ASP A 321 -13.34 6.60 -3.07
N GLN A 322 -12.78 7.81 -3.23
CA GLN A 322 -11.58 8.04 -4.04
C GLN A 322 -10.34 7.34 -3.46
N ARG A 323 -10.09 7.46 -2.15
CA ARG A 323 -8.97 6.76 -1.46
C ARG A 323 -9.18 5.24 -1.40
N CYS A 324 -10.43 4.79 -1.36
CA CYS A 324 -10.77 3.36 -1.25
C CYS A 324 -10.67 2.62 -2.59
N GLY A 325 -11.07 3.25 -3.70
CA GLY A 325 -10.81 2.72 -5.04
C GLY A 325 -9.31 2.57 -5.32
N GLU A 326 -8.52 3.55 -4.86
CA GLU A 326 -7.06 3.52 -4.96
C GLU A 326 -6.43 2.36 -4.18
N LEU A 327 -6.89 2.12 -2.93
CA LEU A 327 -6.43 1.00 -2.10
C LEU A 327 -6.66 -0.38 -2.77
N LEU A 328 -7.83 -0.58 -3.40
CA LEU A 328 -8.19 -1.85 -4.03
C LEU A 328 -7.46 -2.06 -5.36
N LEU A 329 -7.27 -1.01 -6.15
CA LEU A 329 -6.46 -1.08 -7.37
C LEU A 329 -4.98 -1.32 -7.04
N GLN A 330 -4.42 -0.59 -6.08
CA GLN A 330 -3.05 -0.81 -5.62
C GLN A 330 -2.85 -2.22 -5.07
N ALA A 331 -3.86 -2.78 -4.38
CA ALA A 331 -3.84 -4.16 -3.93
C ALA A 331 -3.72 -5.17 -5.08
N ALA A 332 -4.41 -4.93 -6.21
CA ALA A 332 -4.33 -5.79 -7.38
C ALA A 332 -2.94 -5.78 -8.04
N CYS A 333 -2.21 -4.66 -7.99
CA CYS A 333 -0.93 -4.45 -8.67
C CYS A 333 0.21 -5.39 -8.24
N HIS A 334 0.16 -5.92 -7.02
CA HIS A 334 1.28 -6.64 -6.41
C HIS A 334 1.33 -8.13 -6.81
N GLN A 335 0.36 -8.64 -7.58
CA GLN A 335 0.18 -10.07 -7.82
C GLN A 335 0.12 -10.44 -9.31
N PRO A 336 0.43 -11.69 -9.69
CA PRO A 336 0.14 -12.19 -11.04
C PRO A 336 -1.37 -12.18 -11.32
N GLU A 337 -1.75 -12.28 -12.60
CA GLU A 337 -3.13 -12.17 -13.09
C GLU A 337 -3.75 -10.76 -12.92
N LEU A 338 -2.94 -9.73 -13.16
CA LEU A 338 -3.31 -8.33 -12.96
C LEU A 338 -4.62 -7.95 -13.67
N LEU A 339 -4.76 -8.34 -14.94
CA LEU A 339 -5.97 -8.12 -15.72
C LEU A 339 -7.22 -8.76 -15.09
N ALA A 340 -7.13 -9.97 -14.54
CA ALA A 340 -8.28 -10.62 -13.91
C ALA A 340 -8.71 -9.89 -12.64
N ARG A 341 -7.74 -9.37 -11.88
CA ARG A 341 -8.00 -8.56 -10.68
C ARG A 341 -8.59 -7.20 -11.03
N PHE A 342 -8.12 -6.56 -12.10
CA PHE A 342 -8.72 -5.32 -12.62
C PHE A 342 -10.12 -5.54 -13.18
N ARG A 343 -10.37 -6.62 -13.93
CA ARG A 343 -11.72 -6.92 -14.41
C ARG A 343 -12.71 -7.13 -13.28
N LEU A 344 -12.29 -7.80 -12.20
CA LEU A 344 -13.12 -7.94 -11.02
C LEU A 344 -13.36 -6.58 -10.35
N ALA A 345 -12.31 -5.76 -10.24
CA ALA A 345 -12.43 -4.41 -9.73
C ALA A 345 -13.39 -3.53 -10.55
N HIS A 346 -13.34 -3.63 -11.88
CA HIS A 346 -14.21 -2.84 -12.79
C HIS A 346 -15.64 -3.38 -12.84
N ALA A 347 -15.84 -4.70 -12.88
CA ALA A 347 -17.16 -5.33 -12.96
C ALA A 347 -18.06 -4.97 -11.76
N ASP A 348 -17.44 -4.72 -10.60
CA ASP A 348 -18.15 -4.30 -9.40
C ASP A 348 -18.23 -2.77 -9.25
N GLY A 349 -17.61 -1.97 -10.14
CA GLY A 349 -17.72 -0.50 -10.14
C GLY A 349 -16.79 0.24 -9.17
N LEU A 350 -15.59 -0.29 -8.92
CA LEU A 350 -14.58 0.26 -7.98
C LEU A 350 -13.91 1.59 -8.41
N THR A 351 -14.31 2.24 -9.51
CA THR A 351 -13.48 3.31 -10.10
C THR A 351 -14.09 4.70 -9.94
N SER A 352 -13.72 5.39 -8.86
CA SER A 352 -13.70 6.85 -8.83
C SER A 352 -12.36 7.47 -8.37
N GLY A 353 -11.28 6.69 -8.24
CA GLY A 353 -9.94 7.19 -7.88
C GLY A 353 -8.86 6.09 -7.91
N GLY A 354 -7.62 6.44 -8.26
CA GLY A 354 -6.47 5.52 -8.20
C GLY A 354 -5.93 4.98 -9.54
N TYR A 355 -6.46 5.46 -10.67
CA TYR A 355 -6.14 4.97 -12.01
C TYR A 355 -4.66 5.10 -12.40
N ARG A 356 -3.98 6.19 -11.98
CA ARG A 356 -2.55 6.42 -12.27
C ARG A 356 -1.65 5.35 -11.66
N GLY A 357 -1.87 4.97 -10.40
CA GLY A 357 -1.07 3.95 -9.73
C GLY A 357 -1.27 2.54 -10.30
N ALA A 358 -2.50 2.24 -10.77
CA ALA A 358 -2.82 0.98 -11.43
C ALA A 358 -2.10 0.85 -12.78
N LEU A 359 -2.10 1.93 -13.57
CA LEU A 359 -1.41 2.00 -14.86
C LEU A 359 0.10 1.91 -14.72
N LEU A 360 0.69 2.69 -13.80
CA LEU A 360 2.13 2.64 -13.56
C LEU A 360 2.57 1.22 -13.20
N ALA A 361 1.84 0.54 -12.31
CA ALA A 361 2.18 -0.83 -11.94
C ALA A 361 1.95 -1.85 -13.07
N ALA A 362 0.95 -1.63 -13.94
CA ALA A 362 0.76 -2.45 -15.12
C ALA A 362 1.88 -2.25 -16.15
N ALA A 363 2.31 -1.00 -16.32
CA ALA A 363 3.45 -0.61 -17.14
C ALA A 363 4.74 -1.23 -16.60
N GLU A 364 5.06 -1.07 -15.30
CA GLU A 364 6.21 -1.68 -14.61
C GLU A 364 6.31 -3.20 -14.87
N ARG A 365 5.17 -3.87 -15.04
CA ARG A 365 5.08 -5.32 -15.29
C ARG A 365 5.02 -5.71 -16.76
N GLY A 366 4.88 -4.74 -17.68
CA GLY A 366 4.69 -4.99 -19.11
C GLY A 366 3.37 -5.67 -19.46
N ASP A 367 2.33 -5.57 -18.61
CA ASP A 367 1.04 -6.23 -18.84
C ASP A 367 0.15 -5.38 -19.77
N VAL A 368 0.40 -5.51 -21.07
CA VAL A 368 -0.29 -4.78 -22.16
C VAL A 368 -1.80 -4.96 -22.10
N ALA A 369 -2.28 -6.16 -21.73
CA ALA A 369 -3.71 -6.44 -21.70
C ALA A 369 -4.39 -5.73 -20.51
N ALA A 370 -3.72 -5.65 -19.36
CA ALA A 370 -4.16 -4.86 -18.22
C ALA A 370 -4.18 -3.36 -18.54
N ILE A 371 -3.15 -2.84 -19.21
CA ILE A 371 -3.09 -1.44 -19.64
C ILE A 371 -4.23 -1.14 -20.62
N ALA A 372 -4.41 -1.95 -21.67
CA ALA A 372 -5.48 -1.77 -22.64
C ALA A 372 -6.87 -1.76 -21.97
N HIS A 373 -7.13 -2.72 -21.09
CA HIS A 373 -8.39 -2.79 -20.33
C HIS A 373 -8.61 -1.55 -19.46
N LEU A 374 -7.58 -1.07 -18.77
CA LEU A 374 -7.65 0.17 -18.00
C LEU A 374 -7.99 1.36 -18.91
N LEU A 375 -7.31 1.49 -20.05
CA LEU A 375 -7.51 2.59 -21.01
C LEU A 375 -8.92 2.57 -21.62
N ASP A 376 -9.48 1.37 -21.81
CA ASP A 376 -10.79 1.18 -22.43
C ASP A 376 -11.95 1.37 -21.41
N ASP A 377 -11.79 0.89 -20.17
CA ASP A 377 -12.87 0.87 -19.17
C ASP A 377 -12.80 2.02 -18.13
N GLY A 378 -11.70 2.78 -18.07
CA GLY A 378 -11.46 3.86 -17.08
C GLY A 378 -12.34 5.11 -17.20
N GLY A 379 -13.33 5.13 -18.10
CA GLY A 379 -14.08 6.32 -18.52
C GLY A 379 -15.43 6.59 -17.84
N GLY A 380 -15.76 5.91 -16.73
CA GLY A 380 -17.11 5.96 -16.15
C GLY A 380 -17.62 7.31 -15.61
N ASP A 381 -16.75 8.30 -15.39
CA ASP A 381 -17.15 9.59 -14.78
C ASP A 381 -16.62 10.83 -15.55
N GLY A 382 -16.31 10.67 -16.85
CA GLY A 382 -16.03 11.81 -17.74
C GLY A 382 -14.82 12.68 -17.37
N ARG A 383 -13.90 12.18 -16.52
CA ARG A 383 -12.73 12.94 -16.06
C ARG A 383 -11.41 12.60 -16.73
N VAL A 384 -11.33 11.53 -17.51
CA VAL A 384 -10.37 11.45 -18.63
C VAL A 384 -10.97 10.48 -19.66
N PRO A 385 -11.80 10.93 -20.62
CA PRO A 385 -11.59 10.36 -21.95
C PRO A 385 -10.14 10.72 -22.24
N LEU A 386 -9.28 9.72 -22.46
CA LEU A 386 -8.03 10.07 -23.13
C LEU A 386 -8.50 10.77 -24.40
N GLY A 387 -8.26 12.07 -24.49
CA GLY A 387 -8.19 12.73 -25.77
C GLY A 387 -7.09 12.04 -26.60
N PRO A 388 -6.66 12.63 -27.72
CA PRO A 388 -5.42 12.17 -28.35
C PRO A 388 -4.36 12.00 -27.25
N LEU A 389 -3.72 10.83 -27.13
CA LEU A 389 -2.67 10.59 -26.12
C LEU A 389 -1.58 11.69 -26.21
N ASP A 390 -1.39 12.23 -27.42
CA ASP A 390 -0.60 13.42 -27.75
C ASP A 390 -0.97 14.69 -26.98
N SER A 391 -2.19 14.85 -26.51
CA SER A 391 -2.60 16.02 -25.69
C SER A 391 -2.18 15.89 -24.23
N ASN A 392 -1.72 14.71 -23.78
CA ASN A 392 -1.31 14.43 -22.41
C ASN A 392 0.11 13.81 -22.33
N ARG A 393 1.03 14.24 -23.20
CA ARG A 393 2.40 13.66 -23.33
C ARG A 393 3.13 13.56 -21.99
N ARG A 394 3.13 14.62 -21.17
CA ARG A 394 3.79 14.63 -19.86
C ARG A 394 3.30 13.50 -18.94
N TRP A 395 2.00 13.20 -18.98
CA TRP A 395 1.44 12.13 -18.17
C TRP A 395 1.80 10.74 -18.72
N VAL A 396 1.88 10.59 -20.05
CA VAL A 396 2.34 9.36 -20.71
C VAL A 396 3.81 9.11 -20.39
N ALA A 397 4.65 10.16 -20.50
CA ALA A 397 6.06 10.12 -20.15
C ALA A 397 6.29 9.67 -18.70
N ASP A 398 5.60 10.27 -17.74
CA ASP A 398 5.68 9.90 -16.32
C ASP A 398 5.21 8.46 -16.00
N SER A 399 4.36 7.85 -16.84
CA SER A 399 3.62 6.63 -16.48
C SER A 399 4.05 5.38 -17.25
N TYR A 400 4.60 5.53 -18.46
CA TYR A 400 4.90 4.41 -19.35
C TYR A 400 6.31 4.43 -19.92
N LEU A 401 6.95 5.60 -20.01
CA LEU A 401 8.32 5.70 -20.50
C LEU A 401 9.31 5.39 -19.38
N GLY A 402 10.46 4.83 -19.73
CA GLY A 402 11.55 4.43 -18.83
C GLY A 402 11.42 3.01 -18.30
N VAL A 403 10.30 2.35 -18.58
CA VAL A 403 9.98 1.03 -18.04
C VAL A 403 10.60 -0.12 -18.84
N GLY A 404 10.91 0.09 -20.11
CA GLY A 404 11.68 -0.87 -20.92
C GLY A 404 10.88 -1.99 -21.57
N HIS A 405 9.55 -1.88 -21.66
CA HIS A 405 8.71 -2.91 -22.31
C HIS A 405 8.28 -2.46 -23.71
N VAL A 406 8.88 -3.06 -24.75
CA VAL A 406 8.53 -2.80 -26.17
C VAL A 406 7.02 -2.91 -26.41
N ALA A 407 6.37 -3.91 -25.81
CA ALA A 407 4.95 -4.17 -26.02
C ALA A 407 4.05 -3.06 -25.45
N VAL A 408 4.51 -2.32 -24.43
CA VAL A 408 3.82 -1.13 -23.91
C VAL A 408 3.94 0.03 -24.89
N LEU A 409 5.14 0.26 -25.44
CA LEU A 409 5.39 1.30 -26.45
C LEU A 409 4.58 1.05 -27.73
N GLN A 410 4.52 -0.21 -28.19
CA GLN A 410 3.67 -0.62 -29.33
C GLN A 410 2.18 -0.36 -29.08
N LEU A 411 1.69 -0.59 -27.85
CA LEU A 411 0.31 -0.28 -27.50
C LEU A 411 0.07 1.24 -27.57
N LEU A 412 0.99 2.07 -27.08
CA LEU A 412 0.87 3.52 -27.15
C LEU A 412 0.81 4.01 -28.61
N ALA A 413 1.71 3.52 -29.48
CA ALA A 413 1.68 3.82 -30.92
C ALA A 413 0.36 3.39 -31.58
N GLN A 414 -0.12 2.17 -31.30
CA GLN A 414 -1.41 1.68 -31.80
C GLN A 414 -2.60 2.56 -31.36
N ARG A 415 -2.48 3.24 -30.21
CA ARG A 415 -3.49 4.16 -29.68
C ARG A 415 -3.26 5.61 -30.11
N GLY A 416 -2.31 5.84 -31.03
CA GLY A 416 -2.06 7.14 -31.66
C GLY A 416 -1.16 8.07 -30.87
N TYR A 417 -0.29 7.54 -29.99
CA TYR A 417 0.82 8.32 -29.42
C TYR A 417 1.96 8.44 -30.41
N ARG A 418 2.35 9.66 -30.77
CA ARG A 418 3.49 9.92 -31.65
C ARG A 418 4.75 10.12 -30.83
N PHE A 419 5.81 9.36 -31.10
CA PHE A 419 7.05 9.48 -30.34
C PHE A 419 7.87 10.70 -30.78
N THR A 420 8.52 11.38 -29.82
CA THR A 420 9.50 12.45 -30.09
C THR A 420 10.90 12.04 -29.66
N ALA A 421 11.91 12.82 -30.06
CA ALA A 421 13.28 12.65 -29.59
C ALA A 421 13.41 12.74 -28.05
N GLU A 422 12.57 13.55 -27.40
CA GLU A 422 12.51 13.69 -25.93
C GLU A 422 11.97 12.41 -25.28
N ASP A 423 10.97 11.74 -25.87
CA ASP A 423 10.45 10.48 -25.34
C ASP A 423 11.48 9.35 -25.39
N VAL A 424 12.26 9.27 -26.47
CA VAL A 424 13.35 8.30 -26.60
C VAL A 424 14.44 8.56 -25.55
N ALA A 425 14.73 9.83 -25.25
CA ALA A 425 15.64 10.20 -24.17
C ALA A 425 15.05 9.85 -22.79
N GLN A 426 13.75 10.06 -22.56
CA GLN A 426 13.08 9.72 -21.31
C GLN A 426 13.04 8.20 -21.07
N GLU A 427 12.80 7.40 -22.11
CA GLU A 427 12.88 5.93 -22.07
C GLU A 427 14.28 5.45 -21.62
N ALA A 428 15.30 6.25 -21.91
CA ALA A 428 16.67 6.02 -21.45
C ALA A 428 16.97 6.56 -20.04
N PHE A 429 16.22 7.55 -19.53
CA PHE A 429 16.64 8.45 -18.44
C PHE A 429 15.99 8.22 -17.05
N GLU A 430 14.73 7.76 -16.93
CA GLU A 430 14.03 7.68 -15.63
C GLU A 430 13.68 6.24 -15.16
N GLN A 431 13.73 5.83 -13.88
CA GLN A 431 13.89 6.53 -12.59
C GLN A 431 14.91 5.93 -11.61
N LEU A 432 15.63 6.84 -10.96
CA LEU A 432 16.64 6.74 -9.91
C LEU A 432 16.25 6.07 -8.56
N ASP A 433 15.20 5.26 -8.47
CA ASP A 433 14.92 4.52 -7.20
C ASP A 433 14.31 3.12 -7.37
N ARG A 434 14.08 2.63 -8.60
CA ARG A 434 13.57 1.26 -8.80
C ARG A 434 14.30 0.58 -9.95
N ARG A 435 14.82 -0.60 -9.66
CA ARG A 435 15.75 -1.40 -10.50
C ARG A 435 15.12 -1.99 -11.76
N GLN A 436 14.53 -1.19 -12.63
CA GLN A 436 14.17 -1.59 -13.99
C GLN A 436 14.29 -0.35 -14.88
N SER A 437 15.45 -0.18 -15.45
CA SER A 437 15.76 0.84 -16.45
C SER A 437 15.56 0.24 -17.85
N GLY A 438 15.17 1.06 -18.82
CA GLY A 438 14.79 0.67 -20.19
C GLY A 438 15.63 -0.44 -20.83
N SER A 439 14.96 -1.38 -21.52
CA SER A 439 15.63 -2.46 -22.27
C SER A 439 16.22 -1.94 -23.58
N GLU A 440 17.34 -2.50 -24.04
CA GLU A 440 17.95 -2.16 -25.32
C GLU A 440 16.96 -2.33 -26.49
N GLU A 441 16.13 -3.37 -26.43
CA GLU A 441 15.08 -3.65 -27.42
C GLU A 441 14.00 -2.56 -27.44
N ALA A 442 13.62 -2.00 -26.27
CA ALA A 442 12.66 -0.90 -26.18
C ALA A 442 13.22 0.40 -26.78
N LEU A 443 14.48 0.70 -26.52
CA LEU A 443 15.17 1.87 -27.07
C LEU A 443 15.34 1.76 -28.60
N GLU A 444 15.74 0.59 -29.09
CA GLU A 444 15.87 0.34 -30.53
C GLU A 444 14.53 0.47 -31.25
N TRP A 445 13.45 -0.10 -30.68
CA TRP A 445 12.12 0.03 -31.25
C TRP A 445 11.63 1.49 -31.25
N ALA A 446 11.78 2.21 -30.13
CA ALA A 446 11.34 3.60 -30.02
C ALA A 446 12.07 4.54 -31.01
N ALA A 447 13.38 4.34 -31.19
CA ALA A 447 14.18 5.10 -32.15
C ALA A 447 13.79 4.79 -33.61
N ALA A 448 13.51 3.51 -33.92
CA ALA A 448 13.05 3.11 -35.24
C ALA A 448 11.66 3.69 -35.58
N GLU A 449 10.75 3.70 -34.60
CA GLU A 449 9.41 4.27 -34.78
C GLU A 449 9.48 5.80 -34.99
N LEU A 450 10.33 6.51 -34.24
CA LEU A 450 10.59 7.94 -34.44
C LEU A 450 11.09 8.24 -35.87
N GLU A 451 12.09 7.48 -36.34
CA GLU A 451 12.64 7.63 -37.70
C GLU A 451 11.59 7.31 -38.77
N ALA A 452 10.72 6.32 -38.52
CA ALA A 452 9.63 5.97 -39.44
C ALA A 452 8.52 7.03 -39.51
N GLU A 453 8.15 7.64 -38.38
CA GLU A 453 7.05 8.62 -38.31
C GLU A 453 7.48 10.02 -38.74
N THR A 454 8.70 10.44 -38.43
CA THR A 454 9.16 11.83 -38.59
C THR A 454 10.37 11.98 -39.49
N GLY A 455 11.07 10.89 -39.82
CA GLY A 455 12.39 10.94 -40.47
C GLY A 455 13.49 11.52 -39.57
N ALA A 456 13.18 11.88 -38.33
CA ALA A 456 14.12 12.46 -37.39
C ALA A 456 14.87 11.37 -36.61
N ARG A 457 16.10 11.70 -36.21
CA ARG A 457 16.88 10.87 -35.28
C ARG A 457 16.78 11.42 -33.87
N PRO A 458 16.94 10.57 -32.83
CA PRO A 458 17.01 11.05 -31.46
C PRO A 458 18.12 12.09 -31.31
N LYS A 459 17.88 13.12 -30.49
CA LYS A 459 18.89 14.15 -30.22
C LYS A 459 19.95 13.61 -29.26
N PRO A 460 21.23 14.01 -29.39
CA PRO A 460 22.26 13.66 -28.43
C PRO A 460 21.92 14.18 -27.02
N ILE A 461 22.07 13.34 -26.01
CA ILE A 461 21.85 13.67 -24.60
C ILE A 461 23.12 14.35 -24.06
N ARG A 462 22.98 15.50 -23.40
CA ARG A 462 24.09 16.32 -22.86
C ARG A 462 23.90 16.67 -21.38
N GLY A 463 24.92 17.30 -20.78
CA GLY A 463 24.87 17.88 -19.45
C GLY A 463 24.53 16.91 -18.30
N VAL A 464 23.70 17.37 -17.36
CA VAL A 464 23.28 16.61 -16.17
C VAL A 464 22.56 15.31 -16.56
N ALA A 465 21.83 15.30 -17.67
CA ALA A 465 21.13 14.12 -18.15
C ALA A 465 22.11 13.03 -18.62
N ALA A 466 23.14 13.41 -19.38
CA ALA A 466 24.18 12.49 -19.83
C ALA A 466 24.99 11.91 -18.64
N ARG A 467 25.26 12.74 -17.63
CA ARG A 467 25.93 12.33 -16.39
C ARG A 467 25.13 11.28 -15.64
N ALA A 468 23.82 11.49 -15.46
CA ALA A 468 22.97 10.56 -14.75
C ALA A 468 22.88 9.19 -15.45
N VAL A 469 22.90 9.16 -16.80
CA VAL A 469 22.93 7.89 -17.56
C VAL A 469 24.26 7.14 -17.36
N LEU A 470 25.39 7.85 -17.39
CA LEU A 470 26.72 7.26 -17.14
C LEU A 470 26.91 6.81 -15.69
N ASP A 471 26.37 7.55 -14.72
CA ASP A 471 26.38 7.21 -13.29
C ASP A 471 25.31 6.16 -12.92
N SER A 472 24.40 5.82 -13.85
CA SER A 472 23.36 4.82 -13.63
C SER A 472 23.93 3.40 -13.61
N ALA A 473 23.26 2.49 -12.91
CA ALA A 473 23.61 1.06 -12.93
C ALA A 473 23.14 0.34 -14.23
N ASN A 474 22.68 1.06 -15.25
CA ASN A 474 22.18 0.48 -16.52
C ASN A 474 23.23 0.53 -17.64
N GLU A 475 24.21 -0.36 -17.57
CA GLU A 475 25.27 -0.49 -18.57
C GLU A 475 24.72 -0.80 -19.99
N ALA A 476 23.56 -1.44 -20.10
CA ALA A 476 22.97 -1.81 -21.39
C ALA A 476 22.42 -0.59 -22.14
N ALA A 477 21.61 0.25 -21.48
CA ALA A 477 21.09 1.48 -22.09
C ALA A 477 22.23 2.48 -22.38
N ALA A 478 23.16 2.67 -21.44
CA ALA A 478 24.33 3.52 -21.66
C ALA A 478 25.17 3.04 -22.85
N GLY A 479 25.40 1.73 -22.96
CA GLY A 479 26.14 1.14 -24.08
C GLY A 479 25.42 1.28 -25.42
N TRP A 480 24.09 1.13 -25.45
CA TRP A 480 23.31 1.36 -26.67
C TRP A 480 23.36 2.83 -27.11
N LEU A 481 23.16 3.78 -26.18
CA LEU A 481 23.23 5.21 -26.49
C LEU A 481 24.61 5.64 -27.00
N GLN A 482 25.69 5.07 -26.46
CA GLN A 482 27.04 5.30 -26.97
C GLN A 482 27.23 4.74 -28.38
N ARG A 483 26.73 3.52 -28.67
CA ARG A 483 26.78 2.93 -30.03
C ARG A 483 25.95 3.72 -31.03
N ALA A 484 24.83 4.27 -30.60
CA ALA A 484 23.97 5.14 -31.39
C ALA A 484 24.53 6.56 -31.58
N GLY A 485 25.63 6.92 -30.90
CA GLY A 485 26.23 8.25 -30.95
C GLY A 485 25.40 9.31 -30.21
N LEU A 486 24.49 8.89 -29.32
CA LEU A 486 23.57 9.74 -28.57
C LEU A 486 24.08 10.10 -27.18
N LEU A 487 25.12 9.42 -26.68
CA LEU A 487 25.80 9.73 -25.43
C LEU A 487 27.30 9.96 -25.71
N PRO A 488 27.93 10.98 -25.10
CA PRO A 488 29.37 11.20 -25.23
C PRO A 488 30.17 9.99 -24.72
N THR A 489 31.35 9.76 -25.30
CA THR A 489 32.30 8.75 -24.80
C THR A 489 32.89 9.18 -23.44
N GLU A 490 33.41 8.25 -22.64
CA GLU A 490 34.07 8.57 -21.36
C GLU A 490 35.19 9.62 -21.52
N GLU A 491 35.90 9.60 -22.65
CA GLU A 491 36.95 10.57 -22.98
C GLU A 491 36.37 11.97 -23.24
N GLN A 492 35.29 12.06 -24.03
CA GLN A 492 34.59 13.32 -24.31
C GLN A 492 33.97 13.90 -23.04
N TYR A 493 33.43 13.05 -22.17
CA TYR A 493 32.85 13.45 -20.90
C TYR A 493 33.90 13.94 -19.91
N ALA A 494 35.06 13.27 -19.82
CA ALA A 494 36.19 13.71 -18.99
C ALA A 494 36.76 15.07 -19.46
N GLU A 495 36.76 15.34 -20.76
CA GLU A 495 37.13 16.65 -21.31
C GLU A 495 36.11 17.74 -20.98
N TRP A 496 34.80 17.47 -21.04
CA TRP A 496 33.74 18.41 -20.66
C TRP A 496 33.74 18.71 -19.15
N ALA A 497 33.84 17.68 -18.32
CA ALA A 497 33.95 17.82 -16.87
C ALA A 497 35.22 18.60 -16.45
N ALA A 498 36.28 18.55 -17.27
CA ALA A 498 37.49 19.34 -17.06
C ALA A 498 37.37 20.81 -17.51
N ARG A 499 36.43 21.12 -18.41
CA ARG A 499 36.17 22.50 -18.90
C ARG A 499 35.20 23.28 -18.02
N GLY A 500 34.34 22.60 -17.26
CA GLY A 500 33.35 23.24 -16.39
C GLY A 500 32.15 23.81 -17.15
N ASP A 501 31.91 23.31 -18.36
CA ASP A 501 30.74 23.63 -19.18
C ASP A 501 29.53 22.83 -18.64
N ASP A 502 28.99 23.27 -17.50
CA ASP A 502 27.65 22.89 -17.07
C ASP A 502 26.68 23.79 -17.86
N ASP A 503 26.27 23.35 -19.06
CA ASP A 503 25.29 24.05 -19.90
C ASP A 503 23.95 24.21 -19.13
N GLU A 504 23.70 25.42 -18.61
CA GLU A 504 22.40 25.87 -18.08
C GLU A 504 21.53 26.56 -19.15
N GLU A 505 21.98 26.67 -20.40
CA GLU A 505 21.27 27.46 -21.43
C GLU A 505 21.22 26.72 -22.77
N ASP A 506 20.15 25.94 -22.99
CA ASP A 506 19.64 25.55 -24.31
C ASP A 506 18.10 25.43 -24.22
N GLU A 507 17.46 26.40 -23.55
CA GLU A 507 16.10 26.84 -23.90
C GLU A 507 16.29 28.10 -24.75
N GLU A 508 15.59 28.20 -25.89
CA GLU A 508 15.62 29.31 -26.88
C GLU A 508 16.59 29.14 -28.06
N GLY A 509 16.21 28.27 -29.00
CA GLY A 509 16.54 28.44 -30.42
C GLY A 509 15.29 28.89 -31.16
N GLU A 510 15.13 30.21 -31.27
CA GLU A 510 14.14 30.85 -32.14
C GLU A 510 14.41 30.45 -33.60
N GLU A 511 13.39 29.91 -34.29
CA GLU A 511 13.39 29.78 -35.75
C GLU A 511 13.25 31.18 -36.35
N GLU A 512 14.37 31.86 -36.63
CA GLU A 512 14.39 32.99 -37.55
C GLU A 512 14.36 32.43 -38.99
N ASP A 513 13.17 32.37 -39.57
CA ASP A 513 12.98 32.18 -41.02
C ASP A 513 13.52 33.41 -41.76
N GLU A 514 14.70 33.28 -42.36
CA GLU A 514 15.25 34.25 -43.32
C GLU A 514 14.45 34.20 -44.63
N GLU A 515 13.51 35.14 -44.79
CA GLU A 515 12.91 35.47 -46.09
C GLU A 515 13.95 36.15 -47.01
N GLU A 516 14.69 35.38 -47.80
CA GLU A 516 15.36 35.88 -49.01
C GLU A 516 14.33 36.09 -50.13
N GLU A 517 13.62 37.22 -50.13
CA GLU A 517 12.93 37.70 -51.33
C GLU A 517 13.89 38.53 -52.19
N GLY A 518 14.43 37.87 -53.23
CA GLY A 518 15.14 38.53 -54.31
C GLY A 518 14.19 39.34 -55.19
N GLU A 519 14.27 40.67 -55.08
CA GLU A 519 13.68 41.61 -56.02
C GLU A 519 14.36 41.46 -57.40
N HIS A 520 13.67 40.81 -58.35
CA HIS A 520 13.95 40.95 -59.77
C HIS A 520 12.83 41.80 -60.40
N GLU A 521 13.20 43.02 -60.77
CA GLU A 521 12.46 43.88 -61.70
C GLU A 521 12.22 43.16 -63.03
N GLU A 522 11.00 43.22 -63.55
CA GLU A 522 10.64 43.56 -64.96
C GLU A 522 9.10 43.43 -65.11
N GLN A 523 8.41 44.55 -65.40
CA GLN A 523 7.65 44.79 -66.65
C GLN A 523 6.46 43.80 -66.83
N GLU A 524 5.19 44.18 -66.95
CA GLU A 524 4.57 45.21 -67.79
C GLU A 524 3.04 45.16 -67.57
N GLU A 525 2.38 46.31 -67.76
CA GLU A 525 1.06 46.49 -68.38
C GLU A 525 -0.26 46.05 -67.69
N GLY A 526 -1.24 46.97 -67.78
CA GLY A 526 -2.66 46.65 -67.88
C GLY A 526 -3.51 47.07 -66.67
N GLU A 527 -3.99 48.31 -66.62
CA GLU A 527 -5.32 48.72 -67.12
C GLU A 527 -6.48 48.50 -66.11
N ASP A 528 -7.14 49.62 -65.78
CA ASP A 528 -8.59 49.81 -65.60
C ASP A 528 -9.35 48.98 -64.55
N ASP A 529 -10.36 49.47 -63.83
CA ASP A 529 -11.16 50.69 -63.77
C ASP A 529 -11.73 50.66 -62.32
N GLY A 530 -11.77 51.72 -61.53
CA GLY A 530 -12.83 52.74 -61.58
C GLY A 530 -13.37 52.99 -60.17
#